data_AF-A0A8J6BJF2-F1
#
_entry.id   AF-A0A8J6BJF2-F1
#
_cell.length_a   1.000
_cell.length_b   1.000
_cell.length_c   1.000
_cell.angle_alpha   90.00
_cell.angle_beta   90.00
_cell.angle_gamma   90.00
#
_symmetry.space_group_name_H-M   'P 1'
#
loop_
_entity.id
_entity.type
_entity.pdbx_description
1 polymer ?
#
loop_
_entity_poly.entity_id
_entity_poly.type
_entity_poly.pdbx_seq_one_letter_code
_entity_poly.pdbx_strand_id
1 'polypeptide(L)'
;MFTVQLTLGDQHWEAEGTSIKKAQHAAAAKALEGTKYPKPTARPSRGEGKNPDSITPTVELNALCMKLGRKPIYKPLDPYTGIRSSYNYSMPRGGGYPPRYFYPFPVTPILYQVELSIGGQQFHGKGRTRQAAKHDAAAKALKNLQHEPLPSKPQ
;
A
#
# COMPACT_ATOMS: atom_id res chain seq x y z
N MET A 1 -38.32 -1.66 -18.25
CA MET A 1 -37.50 -2.16 -19.38
C MET A 1 -36.75 -0.97 -19.94
N PHE A 2 -35.44 -1.06 -20.11
CA PHE A 2 -34.62 0.07 -20.59
C PHE A 2 -34.00 -0.28 -21.93
N THR A 3 -34.12 0.61 -22.90
CA THR A 3 -33.48 0.51 -24.22
C THR A 3 -32.32 1.50 -24.29
N VAL A 4 -31.20 1.07 -24.85
CA VAL A 4 -29.99 1.89 -25.03
C VAL A 4 -29.45 1.68 -26.43
N GLN A 5 -29.17 2.79 -27.11
CA GLN A 5 -28.48 2.83 -28.40
C GLN A 5 -27.03 3.27 -28.19
N LEU A 6 -26.09 2.48 -28.69
CA LEU A 6 -24.65 2.74 -28.70
C LEU A 6 -24.21 3.11 -30.11
N THR A 7 -23.62 4.29 -30.28
CA THR A 7 -23.08 4.77 -31.57
C THR A 7 -21.55 4.74 -31.52
N LEU A 8 -20.91 4.08 -32.49
CA LEU A 8 -19.45 4.03 -32.64
C LEU A 8 -19.05 4.43 -34.07
N GLY A 9 -18.62 5.67 -34.25
CA GLY A 9 -18.44 6.25 -35.58
C GLY A 9 -19.75 6.25 -36.35
N ASP A 10 -19.79 5.58 -37.51
CA ASP A 10 -20.97 5.49 -38.37
C ASP A 10 -21.90 4.29 -38.03
N GLN A 11 -21.53 3.45 -37.07
CA GLN A 11 -22.27 2.23 -36.71
C GLN A 11 -23.10 2.45 -35.44
N HIS A 12 -24.29 1.83 -35.39
CA HIS A 12 -25.20 1.90 -34.25
C HIS A 12 -25.67 0.50 -33.82
N TRP A 13 -25.75 0.27 -32.51
CA TRP A 13 -26.30 -0.95 -31.92
C TRP A 13 -27.29 -0.62 -30.82
N GLU A 14 -28.43 -1.30 -30.85
CA GLU A 14 -29.47 -1.15 -29.85
C GLU A 14 -29.60 -2.43 -29.01
N ALA A 15 -29.78 -2.25 -27.70
CA ALA A 15 -30.09 -3.34 -26.80
C ALA A 15 -31.01 -2.93 -25.65
N GLU A 16 -31.75 -3.91 -25.17
CA GLU A 16 -32.65 -3.78 -24.04
C GLU A 16 -32.08 -4.47 -22.79
N GLY A 17 -32.49 -4.00 -21.62
CA GLY A 17 -32.10 -4.60 -20.36
C GLY A 17 -33.05 -4.28 -19.22
N THR A 18 -32.96 -5.08 -18.15
CA THR A 18 -33.72 -4.84 -16.92
C THR A 18 -33.19 -3.65 -16.10
N SER A 19 -32.03 -3.11 -16.49
CA SER A 19 -31.40 -1.90 -15.93
C SER A 19 -30.61 -1.19 -17.03
N ILE A 20 -30.43 0.14 -16.91
CA ILE A 20 -29.62 0.96 -17.84
C ILE A 20 -28.21 0.37 -18.01
N LYS A 21 -27.56 -0.04 -16.90
CA LYS A 21 -26.22 -0.65 -16.96
C LYS A 21 -26.21 -1.96 -17.75
N LYS A 22 -27.27 -2.76 -17.62
CA LYS A 22 -27.41 -4.03 -18.35
C LYS A 22 -27.68 -3.77 -19.84
N ALA A 23 -28.54 -2.80 -20.16
CA ALA A 23 -28.80 -2.39 -21.54
C ALA A 23 -27.53 -1.82 -22.21
N GLN A 24 -26.74 -1.00 -21.51
CA GLN A 24 -25.44 -0.52 -21.97
C GLN A 24 -24.45 -1.67 -22.21
N HIS A 25 -24.34 -2.60 -21.26
CA HIS A 25 -23.43 -3.74 -21.40
C HIS A 25 -23.85 -4.64 -22.58
N ALA A 26 -25.15 -4.87 -22.75
CA ALA A 26 -25.68 -5.63 -23.88
C ALA A 26 -25.44 -4.92 -25.22
N ALA A 27 -25.62 -3.59 -25.29
CA ALA A 27 -25.33 -2.80 -26.49
C ALA A 27 -23.82 -2.83 -26.82
N ALA A 28 -22.96 -2.72 -25.80
CA ALA A 28 -21.51 -2.83 -25.95
C ALA A 28 -21.07 -4.23 -26.40
N ALA A 29 -21.68 -5.30 -25.89
CA ALA A 29 -21.40 -6.67 -26.33
C ALA A 29 -21.71 -6.85 -27.83
N LYS A 30 -22.89 -6.40 -28.28
CA LYS A 30 -23.26 -6.41 -29.72
C LYS A 30 -22.27 -5.61 -30.58
N ALA A 31 -21.79 -4.47 -30.08
CA ALA A 31 -20.76 -3.71 -30.78
C ALA A 31 -19.44 -4.48 -30.87
N LEU A 32 -18.98 -5.14 -29.81
CA LEU A 32 -17.72 -5.91 -29.86
C LEU A 32 -17.76 -7.09 -30.86
N GLU A 33 -18.94 -7.65 -31.13
CA GLU A 33 -19.13 -8.72 -32.12
C GLU A 33 -19.26 -8.20 -33.56
N GLY A 34 -19.99 -7.09 -33.75
CA GLY A 34 -20.33 -6.54 -35.07
C GLY A 34 -19.47 -5.36 -35.54
N THR A 35 -18.45 -4.94 -34.77
CA THR A 35 -17.63 -3.78 -35.13
C THR A 35 -16.70 -4.08 -36.29
N LYS A 36 -16.61 -3.11 -37.22
CA LYS A 36 -15.63 -3.10 -38.30
C LYS A 36 -14.21 -2.72 -37.82
N TYR A 37 -14.09 -2.20 -36.60
CA TYR A 37 -12.84 -1.72 -36.03
C TYR A 37 -11.95 -2.88 -35.56
N PRO A 38 -10.61 -2.76 -35.69
CA PRO A 38 -9.70 -3.76 -35.17
C PRO A 38 -9.85 -3.85 -33.64
N LYS A 39 -9.92 -5.08 -33.13
CA LYS A 39 -9.92 -5.30 -31.68
C LYS A 39 -8.60 -4.75 -31.11
N PRO A 40 -8.65 -3.87 -30.09
CA PRO A 40 -7.43 -3.38 -29.48
C PRO A 40 -6.64 -4.57 -28.93
N THR A 41 -5.32 -4.54 -29.10
CA THR A 41 -4.43 -5.57 -28.56
C THR A 41 -4.75 -5.78 -27.09
N ALA A 42 -5.00 -7.04 -26.69
CA ALA A 42 -5.30 -7.36 -25.31
C ALA A 42 -4.22 -6.73 -24.43
N ARG A 43 -4.65 -5.95 -23.41
CA ARG A 43 -3.73 -5.32 -22.47
C ARG A 43 -2.77 -6.42 -21.98
N PRO A 44 -1.44 -6.24 -22.07
CA PRO A 44 -0.51 -7.24 -21.59
C PRO A 44 -0.89 -7.61 -20.16
N SER A 45 -0.96 -8.91 -19.90
CA SER A 45 -1.25 -9.43 -18.57
C SER A 45 -0.33 -8.73 -17.59
N ARG A 46 -0.89 -8.06 -16.57
CA ARG A 46 -0.12 -7.41 -15.51
C ARG A 46 0.74 -8.39 -14.70
N GLY A 47 0.76 -9.69 -15.03
CA GLY A 47 1.38 -10.76 -14.26
C GLY A 47 2.70 -11.34 -14.79
N GLU A 48 3.13 -11.05 -16.03
CA GLU A 48 4.33 -11.72 -16.61
C GLU A 48 5.61 -10.88 -16.58
N GLY A 49 5.57 -9.71 -15.95
CA GLY A 49 6.73 -8.89 -15.68
C GLY A 49 7.05 -8.84 -14.20
N LYS A 50 7.41 -9.97 -13.58
CA LYS A 50 8.10 -9.93 -12.27
C LYS A 50 9.49 -9.38 -12.53
N ASN A 51 9.61 -8.06 -12.68
CA ASN A 51 10.90 -7.38 -12.59
C ASN A 51 11.51 -7.82 -11.25
N PRO A 52 12.75 -8.34 -11.22
CA PRO A 52 13.42 -8.63 -9.95
C PRO A 52 13.48 -7.37 -9.06
N ASP A 53 13.53 -6.19 -9.66
CA ASP A 53 13.47 -4.88 -8.98
C ASP A 53 12.08 -4.48 -8.47
N SER A 54 11.01 -5.18 -8.90
CA SER A 54 9.65 -4.94 -8.41
C SER A 54 9.31 -5.76 -7.17
N ILE A 55 10.22 -6.65 -6.73
CA ILE A 55 10.06 -7.36 -5.48
C ILE A 55 10.27 -6.35 -4.35
N THR A 56 9.26 -6.17 -3.50
CA THR A 56 9.40 -5.25 -2.37
C THR A 56 10.49 -5.76 -1.43
N PRO A 57 11.31 -4.88 -0.83
CA PRO A 57 12.40 -5.29 0.05
C PRO A 57 11.92 -6.13 1.25
N THR A 58 10.67 -5.95 1.67
CA THR A 58 10.01 -6.77 2.69
C THR A 58 9.81 -8.23 2.28
N VAL A 59 9.53 -8.49 1.00
CA VAL A 59 9.30 -9.83 0.46
C VAL A 59 10.62 -10.55 0.29
N GLU A 60 11.62 -9.87 -0.26
CA GLU A 60 12.97 -10.43 -0.40
C GLU A 60 13.56 -10.77 0.99
N LEU A 61 13.36 -9.88 1.97
CA LEU A 61 13.77 -10.13 3.35
C LEU A 61 13.08 -11.34 3.94
N ASN A 62 11.77 -11.47 3.76
CA ASN A 62 11.03 -12.64 4.24
C ASN A 62 11.58 -13.93 3.60
N ALA A 63 11.90 -13.92 2.31
CA ALA A 63 12.49 -15.08 1.64
C ALA A 63 13.87 -15.44 2.20
N LEU A 64 14.73 -14.44 2.46
CA LEU A 64 16.04 -14.63 3.09
C LEU A 64 15.90 -15.20 4.51
N CYS A 65 14.98 -14.62 5.29
CA CYS A 65 14.62 -15.11 6.62
C CYS A 65 14.17 -16.58 6.62
N MET A 66 13.34 -16.98 5.65
CA MET A 66 12.92 -18.38 5.48
C MET A 66 14.12 -19.29 5.19
N LYS A 67 15.04 -18.86 4.33
CA LYS A 67 16.27 -19.61 4.02
C LYS A 67 17.17 -19.80 5.24
N LEU A 68 17.20 -18.82 6.15
CA LEU A 68 17.99 -18.86 7.39
C LEU A 68 17.24 -19.46 8.59
N GLY A 69 15.96 -19.84 8.44
CA GLY A 69 15.12 -20.32 9.55
C GLY A 69 14.83 -19.26 10.63
N ARG A 70 14.95 -17.97 10.31
CA ARG A 70 14.73 -16.84 11.22
C ARG A 70 13.42 -16.13 10.88
N LYS A 71 12.69 -15.60 11.87
CA LYS A 71 11.46 -14.82 11.64
C LYS A 71 11.71 -13.32 11.83
N PRO A 72 11.31 -12.45 10.88
CA PRO A 72 11.40 -11.01 11.08
C PRO A 72 10.28 -10.49 11.98
N ILE A 73 10.64 -9.69 12.99
CA ILE A 73 9.72 -9.06 13.94
C ILE A 73 9.73 -7.56 13.71
N TYR A 74 8.59 -6.99 13.30
CA TYR A 74 8.42 -5.56 13.06
C TYR A 74 7.70 -4.89 14.24
N LYS A 75 8.37 -3.97 14.93
CA LYS A 75 7.79 -3.13 15.98
C LYS A 75 7.67 -1.68 15.47
N PRO A 76 6.46 -1.14 15.29
CA PRO A 76 6.31 0.27 14.95
C PRO A 76 6.73 1.14 16.15
N LEU A 77 7.58 2.12 15.90
CA LEU A 77 7.93 3.18 16.84
C LEU A 77 7.06 4.39 16.50
N ASP A 78 6.09 4.69 17.37
CA ASP A 78 5.21 5.83 17.18
C ASP A 78 6.01 7.14 17.35
N PRO A 79 5.95 8.10 16.39
CA PRO A 79 6.54 9.42 16.59
C PRO A 79 5.99 10.17 17.81
N TYR A 80 4.88 9.73 18.40
CA TYR A 80 4.21 10.36 19.55
C TYR A 80 4.48 9.70 20.91
N THR A 81 5.60 8.99 21.10
CA THR A 81 5.95 8.40 22.42
C THR A 81 6.07 9.43 23.55
N GLY A 82 6.26 10.72 23.23
CA GLY A 82 6.33 11.83 24.21
C GLY A 82 4.98 12.48 24.54
N ILE A 83 3.91 12.28 23.76
CA ILE A 83 2.58 12.81 24.07
C ILE A 83 1.75 11.72 24.75
N ARG A 84 2.27 11.16 25.83
CA ARG A 84 1.37 10.71 26.89
C ARG A 84 0.84 11.99 27.50
N SER A 85 -0.31 12.44 27.01
CA SER A 85 -1.09 13.51 27.63
C SER A 85 -1.27 13.21 29.12
N SER A 86 -0.35 13.69 29.94
CA SER A 86 -0.55 13.91 31.36
C SER A 86 -1.37 15.18 31.55
N TYR A 87 -2.40 15.38 30.72
CA TYR A 87 -3.41 16.40 31.00
C TYR A 87 -4.20 15.87 32.19
N ASN A 88 -3.72 16.22 33.38
CA ASN A 88 -4.54 16.28 34.57
C ASN A 88 -5.84 16.99 34.19
N TYR A 89 -6.96 16.26 34.29
CA TYR A 89 -8.31 16.74 34.02
C TYR A 89 -8.82 17.71 35.10
N SER A 90 -7.94 18.55 35.66
CA SER A 90 -8.29 19.64 36.55
C SER A 90 -8.43 20.93 35.73
N MET A 91 -9.40 20.96 34.82
CA MET A 91 -9.91 22.20 34.24
C MET A 91 -10.80 22.90 35.29
N PRO A 92 -10.56 24.18 35.64
CA PRO A 92 -11.49 24.93 36.49
C PRO A 92 -12.84 25.06 35.78
N ARG A 93 -13.94 24.82 36.49
CA ARG A 93 -15.30 25.15 36.06
C ARG A 93 -15.40 26.66 35.77
N GLY A 94 -15.22 27.06 34.51
CA GLY A 94 -15.40 28.42 34.07
C GLY A 94 -15.62 28.44 32.57
N GLY A 95 -16.84 28.80 32.15
CA GLY A 95 -17.26 28.80 30.75
C GLY A 95 -16.34 29.67 29.89
N GLY A 96 -15.72 29.04 28.90
CA GLY A 96 -14.96 29.70 27.86
C GLY A 96 -14.63 28.65 26.81
N TYR A 97 -15.28 28.76 25.65
CA TYR A 97 -14.97 27.93 24.50
C TYR A 97 -13.45 27.99 24.26
N PRO A 98 -12.76 26.84 24.06
CA PRO A 98 -11.37 26.91 23.66
C PRO A 98 -11.30 27.69 22.35
N PRO A 99 -10.39 28.67 22.21
CA PRO A 99 -10.23 29.41 20.97
C PRO A 99 -10.01 28.38 19.85
N ARG A 100 -10.85 28.43 18.81
CA ARG A 100 -10.85 27.50 17.67
C ARG A 100 -9.56 27.52 16.82
N TYR A 101 -8.51 28.20 17.29
CA TYR A 101 -7.26 28.44 16.58
C TYR A 101 -6.01 28.38 17.46
N PHE A 102 -6.04 27.66 18.58
CA PHE A 102 -4.80 27.34 19.32
C PHE A 102 -4.42 25.88 19.11
N TYR A 103 -3.66 25.63 18.04
CA TYR A 103 -2.84 24.42 17.93
C TYR A 103 -1.42 24.77 18.40
N PRO A 104 -1.06 24.53 19.68
CA PRO A 104 0.27 24.85 20.22
C PRO A 104 1.39 23.94 19.69
N PHE A 105 1.06 22.96 18.85
CA PHE A 105 2.02 21.98 18.39
C PHE A 105 2.47 22.31 16.96
N PRO A 106 3.78 22.49 16.72
CA PRO A 106 4.27 22.56 15.35
C PRO A 106 3.88 21.26 14.65
N VAL A 107 3.17 21.38 13.53
CA VAL A 107 2.78 20.26 12.68
C VAL A 107 4.02 19.76 11.95
N THR A 108 4.94 19.14 12.69
CA THR A 108 6.12 18.50 12.10
C THR A 108 5.67 17.33 11.23
N PRO A 109 6.28 17.10 10.06
CA PRO A 109 5.91 15.98 9.22
C PRO A 109 6.07 14.67 10.01
N ILE A 110 4.99 13.90 10.08
CA ILE A 110 4.96 12.62 10.79
C ILE A 110 5.97 11.68 10.13
N LEU A 111 7.09 11.46 10.80
CA LEU A 111 8.10 10.48 10.44
C LEU A 111 7.75 9.19 11.18
N TYR A 112 7.26 8.20 10.44
CA TYR A 112 7.04 6.88 10.98
C TYR A 112 8.39 6.19 11.14
N GLN A 113 8.60 5.59 12.31
CA GLN A 113 9.77 4.77 12.57
C GLN A 113 9.34 3.33 12.82
N VAL A 114 10.14 2.36 12.38
CA VAL A 114 9.92 0.93 12.60
C VAL A 114 11.24 0.31 13.01
N GLU A 115 11.19 -0.51 14.04
CA GLU A 115 12.28 -1.41 14.44
C GLU A 115 11.98 -2.81 13.87
N LEU A 116 12.99 -3.44 13.27
CA LEU A 116 12.95 -4.75 12.66
C LEU A 116 14.01 -5.64 13.30
N SER A 117 13.59 -6.71 13.97
CA SER A 117 14.50 -7.68 14.60
C SER A 117 14.53 -9.00 13.85
N ILE A 118 15.73 -9.49 13.51
CA ILE A 118 15.97 -10.74 12.78
C ILE A 118 17.17 -11.46 13.41
N GLY A 119 16.94 -12.64 14.02
CA GLY A 119 18.03 -13.51 14.50
C GLY A 119 19.02 -12.85 15.47
N GLY A 120 18.57 -11.89 16.28
CA GLY A 120 19.40 -11.13 17.22
C GLY A 120 19.87 -9.77 16.71
N GLN A 121 19.76 -9.48 15.41
CA GLN A 121 20.08 -8.17 14.84
C GLN A 121 18.84 -7.26 14.83
N GLN A 122 19.02 -5.97 15.08
CA GLN A 122 17.96 -4.96 15.11
C GLN A 122 18.25 -3.86 14.08
N PHE A 123 17.25 -3.53 13.26
CA PHE A 123 17.33 -2.55 12.18
C PHE A 123 16.25 -1.49 12.32
N HIS A 124 16.58 -0.24 12.04
CA HIS A 124 15.66 0.89 12.19
C HIS A 124 15.34 1.50 10.82
N GLY A 125 14.05 1.53 10.47
CA GLY A 125 13.53 2.15 9.26
C GLY A 125 12.75 3.41 9.55
N LYS A 126 12.86 4.41 8.68
CA LYS A 126 12.12 5.68 8.76
C LYS A 126 11.38 5.93 7.45
N GLY A 127 10.20 6.54 7.52
CA GLY A 127 9.46 6.87 6.31
C GLY A 127 8.29 7.82 6.54
N ARG A 128 7.83 8.45 5.46
CA ARG A 128 6.62 9.30 5.47
C ARG A 128 5.34 8.52 5.69
N THR A 129 5.37 7.20 5.49
CA THR A 129 4.26 6.29 5.73
C THR A 129 4.74 5.08 6.52
N ARG A 130 3.82 4.38 7.21
CA ARG A 130 4.13 3.13 7.92
C ARG A 130 4.72 2.06 6.99
N GLN A 131 4.24 2.00 5.74
CA GLN A 131 4.76 1.07 4.74
C GLN A 131 6.17 1.45 4.30
N ALA A 132 6.43 2.73 4.04
CA ALA A 132 7.76 3.21 3.69
C ALA A 132 8.78 2.94 4.81
N ALA A 133 8.41 3.16 6.08
CA ALA A 133 9.27 2.85 7.22
C ALA A 133 9.60 1.35 7.33
N LYS A 134 8.63 0.47 7.06
CA LYS A 134 8.87 -0.99 6.98
C LYS A 134 9.80 -1.36 5.83
N HIS A 135 9.60 -0.75 4.65
CA HIS A 135 10.42 -1.02 3.47
C HIS A 135 11.87 -0.55 3.68
N ASP A 136 12.07 0.62 4.28
CA ASP A 136 13.39 1.14 4.64
C ASP A 136 14.11 0.24 5.66
N ALA A 137 13.40 -0.23 6.70
CA ALA A 137 13.94 -1.18 7.67
C ALA A 137 14.37 -2.49 6.98
N ALA A 138 13.52 -3.00 6.07
CA ALA A 138 13.80 -4.24 5.35
C ALA A 138 14.97 -4.10 4.37
N ALA A 139 15.08 -2.99 3.65
CA ALA A 139 16.19 -2.74 2.73
C ALA A 139 17.54 -2.66 3.48
N LYS A 140 17.56 -2.04 4.68
CA LYS A 140 18.75 -2.01 5.55
C LYS A 140 19.13 -3.39 6.05
N ALA A 141 18.16 -4.18 6.48
CA ALA A 141 18.40 -5.54 6.95
C ALA A 141 18.93 -6.45 5.82
N LEU A 142 18.38 -6.33 4.61
CA LEU A 142 18.85 -7.08 3.44
C LEU A 142 20.32 -6.81 3.12
N LYS A 143 20.74 -5.55 3.08
CA LYS A 143 22.14 -5.18 2.83
C LYS A 143 23.10 -5.80 3.86
N ASN A 144 22.69 -5.85 5.12
CA ASN A 144 23.52 -6.43 6.19
C ASN A 144 23.53 -7.97 6.13
N LEU A 145 22.38 -8.60 5.90
CA LEU A 145 22.27 -10.06 5.79
C LEU A 145 22.92 -10.62 4.51
N GLN A 146 23.02 -9.83 3.44
CA GLN A 146 23.76 -10.19 2.23
C GLN A 146 25.29 -10.12 2.42
N HIS A 147 25.77 -9.27 3.34
CA HIS A 147 27.19 -9.08 3.62
C HIS A 147 27.70 -9.95 4.79
N GLU A 148 26.82 -10.59 5.56
CA GLU A 148 27.23 -11.47 6.66
C GLU A 148 27.58 -12.87 6.10
N PRO A 149 28.85 -13.30 6.11
CA PRO A 149 29.19 -14.68 5.83
C PRO A 149 28.60 -15.56 6.93
N LEU A 150 28.07 -16.72 6.52
CA LEU A 150 27.44 -17.74 7.34
C LEU A 150 28.13 -17.90 8.71
N PRO A 151 27.41 -17.83 9.85
CA PRO A 151 27.97 -18.30 11.11
C PRO A 151 28.25 -19.80 10.99
N SER A 152 29.52 -20.17 11.12
CA SER A 152 30.02 -21.54 11.23
C SER A 152 29.25 -22.31 12.31
N LYS A 153 28.79 -23.52 11.97
CA LYS A 153 28.18 -24.46 12.92
C LYS A 153 29.10 -24.67 14.13
N PRO A 154 28.61 -24.55 15.39
CA PRO A 154 29.34 -25.10 16.52
C PRO A 154 29.36 -26.62 16.42
N GLN A 155 30.53 -27.20 16.71
CA GLN A 155 30.80 -28.64 16.83
C GLN A 155 30.05 -29.25 18.02
#